data_AF-A0A2M9PEK1-F1
#
_entry.id   AF-A0A2M9PEK1-F1
#
_cell.length_a   1.000
_cell.length_b   1.000
_cell.length_c   1.000
_cell.angle_alpha   90.00
_cell.angle_beta   90.00
_cell.angle_gamma   90.00
#
_symmetry.space_group_name_H-M   'P 1'
#
loop_
_entity.id
_entity.type
_entity.pdbx_description
1 polymer ?
#
loop_
_entity_poly.entity_id
_entity_poly.type
_entity_poly.pdbx_seq_one_letter_code
_entity_poly.pdbx_strand_id
1 'polypeptide(L)'
;MDGDTGVRREWAVSGMDCGSCVAKVKGAVERLPGASDVQVALMTEKLRLTLDESRTRQEDVEATVRALGYGIALAGTAPALKKTFVLPEAPAEENVLHGPTQDAGHGAPGHVHDDPADRGKRWYETGKGRLVLITGGLLAAAWIIEFFLSAQIGSWAFVLACLIGVAPVARRAWAALRMDQPFTIEALMTIAAIGALAIGAAQEAALVGFLFAVGEVLEGVAAGKARDGIRALAALVPKTALLEIGGQTREVPADVLEPGQVVLVRPGDRVPADGEIVEGVSGLDESPVTGESVPKSKGPGEPVFAGSINAEATLRVRVTKAASDNTIARIIRLVEEAEEARAPTERFIDRFSRWYMPAIVALAALVVLV
;
A
#
# COMPACT_ATOMS: atom_id res chain seq x y z
N MET A 1 -10.52 34.45 -21.02
CA MET A 1 -10.35 34.45 -19.55
C MET A 1 -11.11 33.23 -19.06
N ASP A 2 -10.51 32.05 -19.20
CA ASP A 2 -11.13 30.79 -18.80
C ASP A 2 -10.63 30.50 -17.38
N GLY A 3 -11.52 30.71 -16.41
CA GLY A 3 -11.24 30.54 -14.99
C GLY A 3 -10.96 29.08 -14.69
N ASP A 4 -9.79 28.84 -14.11
CA ASP A 4 -9.38 27.59 -13.48
C ASP A 4 -10.35 27.26 -12.32
N THR A 5 -11.42 26.52 -12.60
CA THR A 5 -12.39 26.03 -11.60
C THR A 5 -11.93 24.72 -10.94
N GLY A 6 -10.71 24.28 -11.23
CA GLY A 6 -10.14 23.05 -10.70
C GLY A 6 -9.76 23.18 -9.23
N VAL A 7 -10.34 22.33 -8.37
CA VAL A 7 -9.93 22.23 -6.98
C VAL A 7 -8.90 21.13 -6.84
N ARG A 8 -7.74 21.44 -6.27
CA ARG A 8 -6.73 20.43 -5.95
C ARG A 8 -7.22 19.53 -4.81
N ARG A 9 -7.22 18.23 -5.04
CA ARG A 9 -7.68 17.22 -4.09
C ARG A 9 -6.61 16.15 -3.92
N GLU A 10 -6.56 15.62 -2.69
CA GLU A 10 -5.67 14.51 -2.32
C GLU A 10 -6.50 13.43 -1.63
N TRP A 11 -6.25 12.18 -2.00
CA TRP A 11 -6.81 10.99 -1.37
C TRP A 11 -5.68 10.08 -0.92
N ALA A 12 -5.92 9.38 0.19
CA ALA A 12 -5.19 8.15 0.49
C ALA A 12 -5.79 7.03 -0.38
N VAL A 13 -4.97 6.45 -1.25
CA VAL A 13 -5.31 5.31 -2.12
C VAL A 13 -4.42 4.14 -1.76
N SER A 14 -5.06 3.02 -1.56
CA SER A 14 -4.49 1.90 -0.84
C SER A 14 -4.72 0.61 -1.63
N GLY A 15 -3.79 -0.31 -1.51
CA GLY A 15 -3.70 -1.50 -2.36
C GLY A 15 -2.90 -1.28 -3.63
N MET A 16 -2.21 -0.16 -3.72
CA MET A 16 -1.20 0.07 -4.74
C MET A 16 0.13 -0.51 -4.25
N ASP A 17 0.50 -1.69 -4.74
CA ASP A 17 1.75 -2.36 -4.35
C ASP A 17 2.78 -2.46 -5.49
N CYS A 18 2.42 -2.02 -6.70
CA CYS A 18 3.29 -1.94 -7.87
C CYS A 18 2.92 -0.74 -8.76
N GLY A 19 3.83 -0.23 -9.57
CA GLY A 19 3.56 0.84 -10.55
C GLY A 19 2.58 0.48 -11.69
N SER A 20 2.20 -0.79 -11.89
CA SER A 20 1.09 -1.18 -12.76
C SER A 20 -0.25 -0.81 -12.10
N CYS A 21 -0.34 -0.86 -10.77
CA CYS A 21 -1.47 -0.29 -10.02
C CYS A 21 -1.53 1.24 -10.20
N VAL A 22 -0.38 1.91 -10.13
CA VAL A 22 -0.27 3.36 -10.40
C VAL A 22 -0.75 3.68 -11.80
N ALA A 23 -0.31 2.92 -12.81
CA ALA A 23 -0.72 3.13 -14.20
C ALA A 23 -2.22 2.87 -14.43
N LYS A 24 -2.78 1.83 -13.79
CA LYS A 24 -4.22 1.52 -13.83
C LYS A 24 -5.05 2.64 -13.19
N VAL A 25 -4.69 3.05 -11.96
CA VAL A 25 -5.39 4.13 -11.23
C VAL A 25 -5.26 5.45 -11.97
N LYS A 26 -4.03 5.84 -12.34
CA LYS A 26 -3.77 7.08 -13.09
C LYS A 26 -4.54 7.10 -14.40
N GLY A 27 -4.44 6.04 -15.20
CA GLY A 27 -5.13 5.96 -16.50
C GLY A 27 -6.66 5.94 -16.37
N ALA A 28 -7.22 5.38 -15.30
CA ALA A 28 -8.65 5.44 -15.05
C ALA A 28 -9.11 6.84 -14.63
N VAL A 29 -8.35 7.50 -13.76
CA VAL A 29 -8.68 8.82 -13.21
C VAL A 29 -8.45 9.93 -14.23
N GLU A 30 -7.41 9.86 -15.06
CA GLU A 30 -7.15 10.82 -16.16
C GLU A 30 -8.26 10.84 -17.22
N ARG A 31 -9.04 9.76 -17.33
CA ARG A 31 -10.15 9.67 -18.28
C ARG A 31 -11.46 10.27 -17.74
N LEU A 32 -11.52 10.64 -16.47
CA LEU A 32 -12.70 11.27 -15.89
C LEU A 32 -12.84 12.72 -16.41
N PRO A 33 -14.04 13.16 -16.83
CA PRO A 33 -14.25 14.51 -17.32
C PRO A 33 -13.94 15.56 -16.25
N GLY A 34 -12.96 16.43 -16.50
CA GLY A 34 -12.58 17.48 -15.53
C GLY A 34 -11.51 17.07 -14.53
N ALA A 35 -10.91 15.87 -14.66
CA ALA A 35 -9.68 15.53 -13.95
C ALA A 35 -8.45 16.00 -14.73
N SER A 36 -7.54 16.72 -14.07
CA SER A 36 -6.28 17.19 -14.63
C SER A 36 -5.15 17.09 -13.59
N ASP A 37 -3.88 17.11 -14.05
CA ASP A 37 -2.68 16.95 -13.19
C ASP A 37 -2.74 15.73 -12.25
N VAL A 38 -3.08 14.56 -12.80
CA VAL A 38 -3.21 13.33 -12.02
C VAL A 38 -1.83 12.76 -11.68
N GLN A 39 -1.53 12.74 -10.38
CA GLN A 39 -0.31 12.21 -9.80
C GLN A 39 -0.68 11.13 -8.79
N VAL A 40 -0.07 9.97 -8.93
CA VAL A 40 -0.31 8.83 -8.05
C VAL A 40 1.03 8.43 -7.47
N ALA A 41 1.19 8.62 -6.17
CA ALA A 41 2.39 8.30 -5.42
C ALA A 41 2.23 6.94 -4.74
N LEU A 42 2.97 5.96 -5.22
CA LEU A 42 2.86 4.57 -4.79
C LEU A 42 3.23 4.37 -3.32
N MET A 43 4.36 4.96 -2.89
CA MET A 43 4.94 4.73 -1.56
C MET A 43 4.15 5.39 -0.44
N THR A 44 3.62 6.58 -0.70
CA THR A 44 2.75 7.29 0.25
C THR A 44 1.30 6.83 0.20
N GLU A 45 0.95 5.93 -0.73
CA GLU A 45 -0.43 5.50 -0.95
C GLU A 45 -1.34 6.74 -1.20
N LYS A 46 -0.92 7.66 -2.08
CA LYS A 46 -1.62 8.93 -2.34
C LYS A 46 -1.98 9.13 -3.81
N LEU A 47 -3.19 9.63 -4.04
CA LEU A 47 -3.65 10.16 -5.32
C LEU A 47 -3.88 11.66 -5.17
N ARG A 48 -3.22 12.45 -6.01
CA ARG A 48 -3.44 13.89 -6.15
C ARG A 48 -3.94 14.19 -7.54
N LEU A 49 -4.96 15.04 -7.64
CA LEU A 49 -5.40 15.59 -8.92
C LEU A 49 -6.07 16.96 -8.73
N THR A 50 -6.20 17.68 -9.82
CA THR A 50 -7.02 18.88 -9.93
C THR A 50 -8.37 18.47 -10.52
N LEU A 51 -9.45 18.69 -9.78
CA LEU A 51 -10.78 18.23 -10.13
C LEU A 51 -11.71 19.43 -10.39
N ASP A 52 -12.28 19.49 -11.59
CA ASP A 52 -13.41 20.36 -11.90
C ASP A 52 -14.71 19.71 -11.40
N GLU A 53 -15.17 20.15 -10.22
CA GLU A 53 -16.34 19.61 -9.52
C GLU A 53 -17.66 19.86 -10.28
N SER A 54 -17.65 20.70 -11.31
CA SER A 54 -18.83 20.90 -12.19
C SER A 54 -19.05 19.73 -13.16
N ARG A 55 -18.02 18.93 -13.43
CA ARG A 55 -18.03 17.83 -14.43
C ARG A 55 -17.94 16.45 -13.82
N THR A 56 -17.21 16.29 -12.71
CA THR A 56 -17.05 15.02 -12.01
C THR A 56 -17.03 15.27 -10.51
N ARG A 57 -17.83 14.50 -9.74
CA ARG A 57 -17.87 14.64 -8.28
C ARG A 57 -16.79 13.76 -7.64
N GLN A 58 -16.39 14.12 -6.42
CA GLN A 58 -15.40 13.36 -5.64
C GLN A 58 -15.82 11.89 -5.46
N GLU A 59 -17.12 11.64 -5.24
CA GLU A 59 -17.69 10.29 -5.12
C GLU A 59 -17.47 9.44 -6.38
N ASP A 60 -17.47 10.07 -7.56
CA ASP A 60 -17.28 9.38 -8.84
C ASP A 60 -15.81 8.97 -9.03
N VAL A 61 -14.87 9.80 -8.55
CA VAL A 61 -13.44 9.44 -8.47
C VAL A 61 -13.26 8.26 -7.52
N GLU A 62 -13.86 8.32 -6.32
CA GLU A 62 -13.80 7.23 -5.36
C GLU A 62 -14.41 5.93 -5.88
N ALA A 63 -15.58 6.01 -6.53
CA ALA A 63 -16.24 4.87 -7.13
C ALA A 63 -15.38 4.23 -8.24
N THR A 64 -14.71 5.05 -9.05
CA THR A 64 -13.81 4.58 -10.12
C THR A 64 -12.63 3.81 -9.54
N VAL A 65 -11.99 4.35 -8.49
CA VAL A 65 -10.85 3.70 -7.83
C VAL A 65 -11.27 2.43 -7.08
N ARG A 66 -12.44 2.44 -6.40
CA ARG A 66 -13.02 1.23 -5.77
C ARG A 66 -13.42 0.17 -6.79
N ALA A 67 -13.91 0.56 -7.97
CA ALA A 67 -14.29 -0.38 -9.03
C ALA A 67 -13.08 -1.15 -9.59
N LEU A 68 -11.89 -0.54 -9.55
CA LEU A 68 -10.63 -1.21 -9.86
C LEU A 68 -10.15 -2.14 -8.73
N GLY A 69 -10.81 -2.11 -7.57
CA GLY A 69 -10.49 -2.93 -6.40
C GLY A 69 -9.56 -2.25 -5.39
N TYR A 70 -9.28 -0.95 -5.52
CA TYR A 70 -8.43 -0.22 -4.58
C TYR A 70 -9.25 0.51 -3.51
N GLY A 71 -8.71 0.58 -2.30
CA GLY A 71 -9.28 1.42 -1.24
C GLY A 71 -8.97 2.89 -1.51
N ILE A 72 -9.92 3.79 -1.19
CA ILE A 72 -9.74 5.25 -1.36
C ILE A 72 -10.52 6.02 -0.30
N ALA A 73 -9.87 7.01 0.30
CA ALA A 73 -10.44 7.93 1.28
C ALA A 73 -9.82 9.34 1.14
N LEU A 74 -10.60 10.40 1.39
CA LEU A 74 -10.11 11.78 1.30
C LEU A 74 -8.98 12.04 2.31
N ALA A 75 -7.88 12.65 1.86
CA ALA A 75 -6.81 13.08 2.76
C ALA A 75 -7.31 14.26 3.60
N GLY A 76 -7.55 14.01 4.89
CA GLY A 76 -8.10 15.00 5.84
C GLY A 76 -9.23 14.48 6.73
N THR A 77 -9.78 13.29 6.46
CA THR A 77 -10.71 12.61 7.37
C THR A 77 -10.00 11.42 8.02
N ALA A 78 -9.24 11.68 9.09
CA ALA A 78 -8.67 10.58 9.87
C ALA A 78 -9.80 9.70 10.43
N PRO A 79 -9.79 8.38 10.24
CA PRO A 79 -10.70 7.51 10.98
C PRO A 79 -10.37 7.63 12.47
N ALA A 80 -11.38 7.96 13.27
CA ALA A 80 -11.27 8.08 14.72
C ALA A 80 -10.84 6.74 15.33
N LEU A 81 -9.54 6.57 15.60
CA LEU A 81 -9.02 5.44 16.36
C LEU A 81 -9.44 5.62 17.83
N LYS A 82 -10.45 4.87 18.26
CA LYS A 82 -10.71 4.63 19.68
C LYS A 82 -9.49 3.92 20.29
N LYS A 83 -8.84 4.59 21.25
CA LYS A 83 -7.80 4.02 22.11
C LYS A 83 -8.38 2.86 22.94
N THR A 84 -7.76 1.69 22.86
CA THR A 84 -7.58 0.83 24.03
C THR A 84 -6.16 0.26 23.98
N PHE A 85 -5.30 0.84 24.81
CA PHE A 85 -3.93 0.41 25.03
C PHE A 85 -3.93 -0.70 26.08
N VAL A 86 -3.45 -1.90 25.73
CA VAL A 86 -3.12 -2.98 26.67
C VAL A 86 -1.75 -3.51 26.25
N LEU A 87 -0.77 -3.39 27.14
CA LEU A 87 0.56 -4.01 27.01
C LEU A 87 0.46 -5.51 27.35
N PRO A 88 1.14 -6.38 26.59
CA PRO A 88 1.62 -7.64 27.13
C PRO A 88 3.15 -7.61 27.31
N GLU A 89 3.58 -8.13 28.45
CA GLU A 89 4.98 -8.31 28.87
C GLU A 89 5.75 -9.28 27.95
N ALA A 90 7.06 -9.05 27.83
CA ALA A 90 8.01 -9.93 27.16
C ALA A 90 8.18 -11.28 27.90
N PRO A 91 8.69 -12.33 27.22
CA PRO A 91 10.14 -12.57 27.36
C PRO A 91 10.89 -13.06 26.11
N ALA A 92 12.14 -12.59 26.03
CA ALA A 92 13.42 -13.25 25.73
C ALA A 92 13.65 -14.19 24.51
N GLU A 93 14.77 -13.90 23.82
CA GLU A 93 15.70 -14.79 23.06
C GLU A 93 15.17 -15.45 21.75
N GLU A 94 15.92 -15.72 20.68
CA GLU A 94 17.36 -15.72 20.35
C GLU A 94 17.57 -15.69 18.81
N ASN A 95 18.81 -15.43 18.39
CA ASN A 95 19.47 -15.79 17.11
C ASN A 95 19.19 -15.00 15.81
N VAL A 96 20.10 -14.05 15.53
CA VAL A 96 20.39 -13.49 14.20
C VAL A 96 21.51 -14.31 13.55
N LEU A 97 21.22 -14.95 12.42
CA LEU A 97 22.23 -15.44 11.48
C LEU A 97 21.86 -14.99 10.06
N HIS A 98 22.70 -14.12 9.49
CA HIS A 98 22.63 -13.74 8.08
C HIS A 98 23.41 -14.75 7.23
N GLY A 99 22.78 -15.27 6.18
CA GLY A 99 23.41 -16.04 5.10
C GLY A 99 22.46 -16.20 3.90
N PRO A 100 22.97 -16.15 2.66
CA PRO A 100 22.22 -15.66 1.50
C PRO A 100 21.40 -16.77 0.82
N THR A 101 20.21 -16.44 0.32
CA THR A 101 19.45 -17.28 -0.63
C THR A 101 19.02 -16.36 -1.78
N GLN A 102 19.78 -16.34 -2.87
CA GLN A 102 19.48 -17.05 -4.12
C GLN A 102 18.07 -16.73 -4.64
N ASP A 103 18.05 -15.69 -5.47
CA ASP A 103 16.93 -15.25 -6.27
C ASP A 103 16.43 -16.35 -7.21
N ALA A 104 15.20 -16.78 -7.00
CA ALA A 104 14.40 -17.48 -8.00
C ALA A 104 12.93 -17.14 -7.77
N GLY A 105 12.54 -15.91 -8.14
CA GLY A 105 11.16 -15.43 -8.05
C GLY A 105 10.60 -15.08 -9.42
N HIS A 106 9.81 -16.00 -9.98
CA HIS A 106 9.03 -15.78 -11.19
C HIS A 106 8.02 -14.64 -10.98
N GLY A 107 8.26 -13.48 -11.59
CA GLY A 107 7.32 -12.37 -11.64
C GLY A 107 6.19 -12.67 -12.62
N ALA A 108 5.05 -13.13 -12.11
CA ALA A 108 3.80 -13.22 -12.87
C ALA A 108 2.96 -11.94 -12.68
N PRO A 109 2.21 -11.46 -13.69
CA PRO A 109 1.71 -10.09 -13.68
C PRO A 109 0.35 -9.84 -13.03
N GLY A 110 0.30 -8.75 -12.25
CA GLY A 110 -0.73 -7.72 -12.40
C GLY A 110 -2.06 -8.02 -11.73
N HIS A 111 -2.09 -8.08 -10.40
CA HIS A 111 -3.32 -8.21 -9.63
C HIS A 111 -3.46 -7.14 -8.55
N VAL A 112 -4.70 -6.94 -8.09
CA VAL A 112 -5.05 -5.86 -7.14
C VAL A 112 -4.45 -6.18 -5.78
N HIS A 113 -3.73 -5.25 -5.17
CA HIS A 113 -3.05 -5.44 -3.89
C HIS A 113 -3.77 -4.71 -2.72
N ASP A 114 -3.23 -4.80 -1.49
CA ASP A 114 -3.97 -4.88 -0.21
C ASP A 114 -4.95 -3.74 0.15
N ASP A 115 -6.12 -4.08 0.69
CA ASP A 115 -7.06 -3.10 1.26
C ASP A 115 -6.44 -2.43 2.51
N PRO A 116 -6.55 -1.10 2.70
CA PRO A 116 -6.01 -0.39 3.87
C PRO A 116 -6.64 -0.88 5.17
N ALA A 117 -7.84 -1.46 5.10
CA ALA A 117 -8.49 -2.12 6.23
C ALA A 117 -7.75 -3.39 6.68
N ASP A 118 -6.84 -3.93 5.86
CA ASP A 118 -6.07 -5.14 6.14
C ASP A 118 -4.68 -4.84 6.76
N ARG A 119 -4.33 -3.56 6.98
CA ARG A 119 -3.09 -3.17 7.65
C ARG A 119 -3.00 -3.77 9.06
N GLY A 120 -1.91 -4.49 9.32
CA GLY A 120 -1.61 -5.12 10.62
C GLY A 120 -2.37 -6.42 10.89
N LYS A 121 -3.22 -6.87 9.96
CA LYS A 121 -3.87 -8.19 10.03
C LYS A 121 -2.89 -9.29 9.62
N ARG A 122 -3.09 -10.49 10.15
CA ARG A 122 -2.36 -11.67 9.67
C ARG A 122 -2.84 -12.03 8.26
N TRP A 123 -1.98 -12.65 7.45
CA TRP A 123 -2.28 -12.92 6.02
C TRP A 123 -3.63 -13.64 5.80
N TYR A 124 -4.04 -14.52 6.72
CA TYR A 124 -5.29 -15.28 6.65
C TYR A 124 -6.54 -14.46 7.01
N GLU A 125 -6.38 -13.31 7.68
CA GLU A 125 -7.47 -12.41 8.09
C GLU A 125 -7.79 -11.37 7.00
N THR A 126 -6.91 -11.24 6.00
CA THR A 126 -7.11 -10.38 4.84
C THR A 126 -8.25 -10.89 3.96
N GLY A 127 -8.86 -9.99 3.18
CA GLY A 127 -9.91 -10.38 2.23
C GLY A 127 -9.47 -11.48 1.26
N LYS A 128 -8.21 -11.43 0.81
CA LYS A 128 -7.61 -12.41 -0.09
C LYS A 128 -7.24 -13.71 0.61
N GLY A 129 -6.67 -13.64 1.82
CA GLY A 129 -6.37 -14.82 2.62
C GLY A 129 -7.62 -15.64 2.91
N ARG A 130 -8.72 -14.97 3.25
CA ARG A 130 -10.02 -15.62 3.40
C ARG A 130 -10.53 -16.23 2.09
N LEU A 131 -10.35 -15.55 0.95
CA LEU A 131 -10.70 -16.10 -0.37
C LEU A 131 -9.93 -17.40 -0.64
N VAL A 132 -8.62 -17.44 -0.37
CA VAL A 132 -7.79 -18.64 -0.53
C VAL A 132 -8.26 -19.77 0.37
N LEU A 133 -8.56 -19.50 1.64
CA LEU A 133 -9.09 -20.50 2.56
C LEU A 133 -10.45 -21.04 2.10
N ILE A 134 -11.35 -20.17 1.65
CA ILE A 134 -12.67 -20.57 1.16
C ILE A 134 -12.54 -21.41 -0.11
N THR A 135 -11.79 -20.94 -1.10
CA THR A 135 -11.64 -21.64 -2.39
C THR A 135 -10.88 -22.96 -2.24
N GLY A 136 -9.83 -23.00 -1.42
CA GLY A 136 -9.14 -24.24 -1.07
C GLY A 136 -10.02 -25.23 -0.31
N GLY A 137 -10.83 -24.73 0.63
CA GLY A 137 -11.82 -25.55 1.35
C GLY A 137 -12.90 -26.12 0.43
N LEU A 138 -13.42 -25.31 -0.49
CA LEU A 138 -14.41 -25.74 -1.49
C LEU A 138 -13.82 -26.76 -2.46
N LEU A 139 -12.57 -26.58 -2.90
CA LEU A 139 -11.88 -27.52 -3.78
C LEU A 139 -11.66 -28.88 -3.09
N ALA A 140 -11.21 -28.86 -1.83
CA ALA A 140 -11.05 -30.07 -1.04
C ALA A 140 -12.40 -30.77 -0.80
N ALA A 141 -13.46 -30.01 -0.48
CA ALA A 141 -14.80 -30.55 -0.33
C ALA A 141 -15.32 -31.17 -1.62
N ALA A 142 -15.07 -30.55 -2.78
CA ALA A 142 -15.46 -31.08 -4.08
C ALA A 142 -14.78 -32.44 -4.36
N TRP A 143 -13.49 -32.58 -4.09
CA TRP A 143 -12.78 -33.87 -4.20
C TRP A 143 -13.33 -34.92 -3.23
N ILE A 144 -13.62 -34.55 -1.99
CA ILE A 144 -14.21 -35.47 -1.00
C ILE A 144 -15.59 -35.95 -1.47
N ILE A 145 -16.43 -35.06 -1.99
CA ILE A 145 -17.76 -35.40 -2.51
C ILE A 145 -17.65 -36.31 -3.74
N GLU A 146 -16.74 -36.02 -4.66
CA GLU A 146 -16.48 -36.85 -5.82
C GLU A 146 -16.04 -38.26 -5.42
N PHE A 147 -15.15 -38.37 -4.44
CA PHE A 147 -14.60 -39.64 -3.97
C PHE A 147 -15.61 -40.49 -3.19
N PHE A 148 -16.44 -39.87 -2.32
CA PHE A 148 -17.32 -40.61 -1.41
C PHE A 148 -18.80 -40.68 -1.82
N LEU A 149 -19.32 -39.71 -2.57
CA LEU A 149 -20.75 -39.65 -2.90
C LEU A 149 -21.00 -40.05 -4.35
N SER A 150 -20.61 -39.20 -5.31
CA SER A 150 -20.75 -39.47 -6.73
C SER A 150 -20.00 -38.45 -7.58
N ALA A 151 -19.49 -38.90 -8.73
CA ALA A 151 -18.83 -38.04 -9.71
C ALA A 151 -19.72 -36.88 -10.21
N GLN A 152 -21.03 -37.12 -10.34
CA GLN A 152 -21.95 -36.10 -10.85
C GLN A 152 -22.17 -34.97 -9.84
N ILE A 153 -22.28 -35.27 -8.54
CA ILE A 153 -22.40 -34.24 -7.49
C ILE A 153 -21.04 -33.53 -7.31
N GLY A 154 -19.93 -34.26 -7.41
CA GLY A 154 -18.58 -33.69 -7.38
C GLY A 154 -18.36 -32.65 -8.48
N SER A 155 -18.78 -32.94 -9.72
CA SER A 155 -18.70 -31.99 -10.84
C SER A 155 -19.40 -30.65 -10.56
N TRP A 156 -20.63 -30.69 -10.03
CA TRP A 156 -21.33 -29.46 -9.62
C TRP A 156 -20.64 -28.72 -8.48
N ALA A 157 -20.01 -29.44 -7.54
CA ALA A 157 -19.21 -28.83 -6.49
C ALA A 157 -17.96 -28.11 -7.05
N PHE A 158 -17.30 -28.67 -8.06
CA PHE A 158 -16.19 -27.99 -8.76
C PHE A 158 -16.66 -26.75 -9.53
N VAL A 159 -17.82 -26.81 -10.19
CA VAL A 159 -18.41 -25.62 -10.84
C VAL A 159 -18.63 -24.52 -9.81
N LEU A 160 -19.20 -24.83 -8.64
CA LEU A 160 -19.41 -23.86 -7.59
C LEU A 160 -18.09 -23.29 -7.04
N ALA A 161 -17.09 -24.15 -6.80
CA ALA A 161 -15.77 -23.72 -6.36
C ALA A 161 -15.10 -22.78 -7.37
N CYS A 162 -15.17 -23.12 -8.67
CA CYS A 162 -14.68 -22.30 -9.77
C CYS A 162 -15.37 -20.94 -9.81
N LEU A 163 -16.71 -20.90 -9.77
CA LEU A 163 -17.47 -19.65 -9.80
C LEU A 163 -17.11 -18.72 -8.64
N ILE A 164 -16.97 -19.27 -7.43
CA ILE A 164 -16.60 -18.47 -6.24
C ILE A 164 -15.16 -17.96 -6.35
N GLY A 165 -14.22 -18.79 -6.79
CA GLY A 165 -12.81 -18.40 -6.92
C GLY A 165 -12.54 -17.41 -8.06
N VAL A 166 -13.24 -17.56 -9.18
CA VAL A 166 -13.06 -16.71 -10.37
C VAL A 166 -13.89 -15.42 -10.28
N ALA A 167 -14.98 -15.38 -9.51
CA ALA A 167 -15.83 -14.18 -9.35
C ALA A 167 -15.07 -12.87 -9.09
N PRO A 168 -14.13 -12.77 -8.13
CA PRO A 168 -13.38 -11.53 -7.90
C PRO A 168 -12.49 -11.15 -9.10
N VAL A 169 -11.88 -12.14 -9.76
CA VAL A 169 -11.04 -11.95 -10.95
C VAL A 169 -11.89 -11.44 -12.13
N ALA A 170 -13.06 -12.06 -12.36
CA ALA A 170 -13.99 -11.66 -13.41
C ALA A 170 -14.53 -10.23 -13.21
N ARG A 171 -14.80 -9.82 -11.96
CA ARG A 171 -15.19 -8.44 -11.65
C ARG A 171 -14.08 -7.45 -12.01
N ARG A 172 -12.82 -7.77 -11.70
CA ARG A 172 -11.66 -6.94 -12.04
C ARG A 172 -11.45 -6.86 -13.56
N ALA A 173 -11.53 -8.00 -14.26
CA ALA A 173 -11.45 -8.06 -15.71
C ALA A 173 -12.52 -7.18 -16.38
N TRP A 174 -13.74 -7.23 -15.87
CA TRP A 174 -14.85 -6.42 -16.36
C TRP A 174 -14.66 -4.92 -16.10
N ALA A 175 -14.15 -4.55 -14.91
CA ALA A 175 -13.80 -3.17 -14.60
C ALA A 175 -12.69 -2.65 -15.55
N ALA A 176 -11.64 -3.43 -15.77
CA ALA A 176 -10.56 -3.09 -16.69
C ALA A 176 -11.04 -2.94 -18.14
N LEU A 177 -11.94 -3.84 -18.59
CA LEU A 177 -12.57 -3.75 -19.91
C LEU A 177 -13.36 -2.46 -20.10
N ARG A 178 -14.15 -2.05 -19.09
CA ARG A 178 -14.87 -0.76 -19.13
C ARG A 178 -13.96 0.46 -19.19
N MET A 179 -12.68 0.30 -18.87
CA MET A 179 -11.68 1.36 -18.85
C MET A 179 -10.71 1.28 -20.04
N ASP A 180 -11.15 0.69 -21.17
CA ASP A 180 -10.38 0.47 -22.39
C ASP A 180 -9.04 -0.26 -22.17
N GLN A 181 -9.00 -1.14 -21.17
CA GLN A 181 -7.88 -2.06 -20.94
C GLN A 181 -8.35 -3.52 -21.10
N PRO A 182 -8.66 -3.97 -22.34
CA PRO A 182 -9.18 -5.32 -22.57
C PRO A 182 -8.10 -6.41 -22.43
N PHE A 183 -6.82 -6.05 -22.56
CA PHE A 183 -5.71 -7.01 -22.62
C PHE A 183 -5.01 -7.20 -21.28
N THR A 184 -5.69 -7.88 -20.35
CA THR A 184 -5.15 -8.19 -19.01
C THR A 184 -5.18 -9.70 -18.72
N ILE A 185 -4.41 -10.14 -17.72
CA ILE A 185 -4.41 -11.53 -17.29
C ILE A 185 -5.71 -11.92 -16.61
N GLU A 186 -6.36 -11.00 -15.91
CA GLU A 186 -7.69 -11.25 -15.36
C GLU A 186 -8.69 -11.55 -16.47
N ALA A 187 -8.62 -10.82 -17.59
CA ALA A 187 -9.45 -11.11 -18.75
C ALA A 187 -9.12 -12.48 -19.36
N LEU A 188 -7.84 -12.85 -19.44
CA LEU A 188 -7.40 -14.14 -19.99
C LEU A 188 -7.89 -15.29 -19.12
N MET A 189 -7.71 -15.15 -17.80
CA MET A 189 -8.16 -16.10 -16.79
C MET A 189 -9.68 -16.26 -16.80
N THR A 190 -10.42 -15.15 -16.94
CA THR A 190 -11.89 -15.17 -17.01
C THR A 190 -12.38 -15.88 -18.27
N ILE A 191 -11.79 -15.59 -19.44
CA ILE A 191 -12.13 -16.27 -20.70
C ILE A 191 -11.79 -17.76 -20.60
N ALA A 192 -10.61 -18.11 -20.07
CA ALA A 192 -10.18 -19.49 -19.89
C ALA A 192 -11.11 -20.26 -18.93
N ALA A 193 -11.51 -19.66 -17.81
CA ALA A 193 -12.45 -20.26 -16.88
C ALA A 193 -13.84 -20.49 -17.50
N ILE A 194 -14.36 -19.52 -18.26
CA ILE A 194 -15.63 -19.68 -18.99
C ILE A 194 -15.52 -20.81 -20.02
N GLY A 195 -14.44 -20.85 -20.79
CA GLY A 195 -14.19 -21.92 -21.77
C GLY A 195 -14.10 -23.30 -21.12
N ALA A 196 -13.36 -23.40 -20.01
CA ALA A 196 -13.23 -24.63 -19.24
C ALA A 196 -14.58 -25.12 -18.68
N LEU A 197 -15.40 -24.22 -18.15
CA LEU A 197 -16.76 -24.54 -17.71
C LEU A 197 -17.65 -25.02 -18.86
N ALA A 198 -17.52 -24.43 -20.06
CA ALA A 198 -18.30 -24.81 -21.23
C ALA A 198 -17.97 -26.23 -21.75
N ILE A 199 -16.73 -26.70 -21.55
CA ILE A 199 -16.31 -28.06 -21.95
C ILE A 199 -16.36 -29.09 -20.82
N GLY A 200 -16.87 -28.70 -19.63
CA GLY A 200 -16.95 -29.59 -18.46
C GLY A 200 -15.64 -29.75 -17.68
N ALA A 201 -14.59 -28.99 -17.99
CA ALA A 201 -13.31 -28.96 -17.29
C ALA A 201 -13.34 -28.07 -16.04
N ALA A 202 -14.37 -28.24 -15.20
CA ALA A 202 -14.61 -27.42 -14.03
C ALA A 202 -13.55 -27.63 -12.93
N GLN A 203 -13.01 -28.85 -12.81
CA GLN A 203 -11.99 -29.20 -11.83
C GLN A 203 -10.67 -28.47 -12.11
N GLU A 204 -10.23 -28.46 -13.37
CA GLU A 204 -9.01 -27.79 -13.81
C GLU A 204 -9.15 -26.28 -13.62
N ALA A 205 -10.29 -25.71 -13.98
CA ALA A 205 -10.57 -24.28 -13.80
C ALA A 205 -10.56 -23.87 -12.31
N ALA A 206 -11.18 -24.68 -11.44
CA ALA A 206 -11.20 -24.44 -10.00
C ALA A 206 -9.79 -24.51 -9.39
N LEU A 207 -9.00 -25.52 -9.79
CA LEU A 207 -7.62 -25.67 -9.32
C LEU A 207 -6.73 -24.50 -9.76
N VAL A 208 -6.78 -24.13 -11.05
CA VAL A 208 -5.99 -23.01 -11.57
C VAL A 208 -6.42 -21.69 -10.93
N GLY A 209 -7.73 -21.48 -10.72
CA GLY A 209 -8.27 -20.34 -9.97
C GLY A 209 -7.79 -20.28 -8.51
N PHE A 210 -7.72 -21.43 -7.84
CA PHE A 210 -7.18 -21.53 -6.47
C PHE A 210 -5.68 -21.21 -6.41
N LEU A 211 -4.86 -21.82 -7.26
CA LEU A 211 -3.41 -21.56 -7.31
C LEU A 211 -3.11 -20.11 -7.60
N PHE A 212 -3.92 -19.50 -8.46
CA PHE A 212 -3.85 -18.09 -8.75
C PHE A 212 -4.17 -17.22 -7.52
N ALA A 213 -5.25 -17.53 -6.80
CA ALA A 213 -5.58 -16.83 -5.55
C ALA A 213 -4.47 -16.97 -4.49
N VAL A 214 -3.82 -18.14 -4.40
CA VAL A 214 -2.64 -18.34 -3.54
C VAL A 214 -1.49 -17.43 -3.96
N GLY A 215 -1.22 -17.34 -5.26
CA GLY A 215 -0.22 -16.43 -5.82
C GLY A 215 -0.48 -14.97 -5.42
N GLU A 216 -1.73 -14.50 -5.52
CA GLU A 216 -2.11 -13.14 -5.12
C GLU A 216 -1.84 -12.84 -3.63
N VAL A 217 -1.99 -13.83 -2.75
CA VAL A 217 -1.69 -13.69 -1.31
C VAL A 217 -0.18 -13.68 -1.07
N LEU A 218 0.57 -14.59 -1.71
CA LEU A 218 2.02 -14.67 -1.57
C LEU A 218 2.70 -13.38 -2.03
N GLU A 219 2.24 -12.80 -3.13
CA GLU A 219 2.74 -11.53 -3.64
C GLU A 219 2.47 -10.38 -2.67
N GLY A 220 1.25 -10.30 -2.10
CA GLY A 220 0.91 -9.28 -1.09
C GLY A 220 1.79 -9.38 0.16
N VAL A 221 2.00 -10.59 0.67
CA VAL A 221 2.88 -10.83 1.82
C VAL A 221 4.33 -10.43 1.52
N ALA A 222 4.84 -10.76 0.33
CA ALA A 222 6.20 -10.42 -0.07
C ALA A 222 6.40 -8.89 -0.20
N ALA A 223 5.46 -8.20 -0.86
CA ALA A 223 5.49 -6.75 -1.03
C ALA A 223 5.36 -6.00 0.32
N GLY A 224 4.45 -6.46 1.18
CA GLY A 224 4.26 -5.88 2.52
C GLY A 224 5.54 -5.96 3.36
N LYS A 225 6.20 -7.13 3.36
CA LYS A 225 7.45 -7.35 4.11
C LYS A 225 8.61 -6.46 3.62
N ALA A 226 8.67 -6.16 2.31
CA ALA A 226 9.66 -5.23 1.77
C ALA A 226 9.43 -3.78 2.25
N ARG A 227 8.17 -3.37 2.39
CA ARG A 227 7.77 -2.01 2.81
C ARG A 227 7.84 -1.76 4.31
N ASP A 228 7.78 -2.82 5.13
CA ASP A 228 7.86 -2.70 6.58
C ASP A 228 9.18 -2.05 7.04
N GLY A 229 10.29 -2.26 6.31
CA GLY A 229 11.57 -1.61 6.59
C GLY A 229 11.54 -0.09 6.41
N ILE A 230 10.86 0.41 5.37
CA ILE A 230 10.70 1.85 5.11
C ILE A 230 9.75 2.47 6.14
N ARG A 231 8.68 1.76 6.50
CA ARG A 231 7.72 2.18 7.53
C ARG A 231 8.35 2.25 8.92
N ALA A 232 9.32 1.40 9.22
CA ALA A 232 10.09 1.46 10.45
C ALA A 232 10.82 2.81 10.60
N LEU A 233 11.32 3.40 9.50
CA LEU A 233 11.92 4.75 9.51
C LEU A 233 10.91 5.84 9.86
N ALA A 234 9.68 5.75 9.34
CA ALA A 234 8.62 6.71 9.65
C ALA A 234 8.18 6.65 11.13
N ALA A 235 8.32 5.49 11.78
CA ALA A 235 8.01 5.31 13.20
C ALA A 235 9.03 5.98 14.15
N LEU A 236 10.18 6.45 13.65
CA LEU A 236 11.14 7.22 14.46
C LEU A 236 10.69 8.67 14.72
N VAL A 237 9.69 9.18 14.01
CA VAL A 237 9.14 10.52 14.25
C VAL A 237 8.21 10.49 15.47
N PRO A 238 8.43 11.34 16.48
CA PRO A 238 7.56 11.41 17.66
C PRO A 238 6.13 11.78 17.27
N LYS A 239 5.14 11.09 17.84
CA LYS A 239 3.72 11.39 17.59
C LYS A 239 3.21 12.56 18.42
N THR A 240 3.87 12.85 19.54
CA THR A 240 3.51 13.93 20.46
C THR A 240 4.73 14.79 20.80
N ALA A 241 4.45 16.02 21.22
CA ALA A 241 5.43 17.02 21.62
C ALA A 241 4.93 17.78 22.85
N LEU A 242 5.85 18.21 23.72
CA LEU A 242 5.52 19.05 24.86
C LEU A 242 5.69 20.52 24.47
N LEU A 243 4.61 21.16 24.04
CA LEU A 243 4.60 22.58 23.65
C LEU A 243 4.56 23.47 24.90
N GLU A 244 5.45 24.45 24.98
CA GLU A 244 5.49 25.43 26.07
C GLU A 244 4.66 26.68 25.70
N ILE A 245 3.62 26.97 26.48
CA ILE A 245 2.75 28.14 26.33
C ILE A 245 2.65 28.83 27.69
N GLY A 246 3.10 30.09 27.76
CA GLY A 246 2.99 30.88 29.00
C GLY A 246 3.71 30.27 30.21
N GLY A 247 4.83 29.57 29.98
CA GLY A 247 5.61 28.90 31.03
C GLY A 247 5.02 27.57 31.53
N GLN A 248 3.95 27.07 30.92
CA GLN A 248 3.40 25.74 31.16
C GLN A 248 3.60 24.85 29.94
N THR A 249 3.80 23.55 30.16
CA THR A 249 3.91 22.57 29.08
C THR A 249 2.58 21.87 28.84
N ARG A 250 2.23 21.71 27.56
CA ARG A 250 1.06 20.99 27.10
C ARG A 250 1.46 19.95 26.07
N GLU A 251 1.03 18.71 26.27
CA GLU A 251 1.22 17.67 25.26
C GLU A 251 0.28 17.93 24.06
N VAL A 252 0.88 18.04 22.88
CA VAL A 252 0.19 18.25 21.60
C VAL A 252 0.68 17.22 20.59
N PRO A 253 -0.12 16.88 19.57
CA PRO A 253 0.37 16.14 18.41
C PRO A 253 1.56 16.86 17.73
N ALA A 254 2.57 16.12 17.29
CA ALA A 254 3.77 16.73 16.69
C ALA A 254 3.50 17.35 15.29
N ASP A 255 2.44 16.92 14.61
CA ASP A 255 2.01 17.40 13.30
C ASP A 255 1.37 18.80 13.32
N VAL A 256 0.90 19.26 14.48
CA VAL A 256 0.34 20.61 14.66
C VAL A 256 1.37 21.65 15.08
N LEU A 257 2.66 21.27 15.18
CA LEU A 257 3.72 22.20 15.52
C LEU A 257 3.99 23.19 14.39
N GLU A 258 4.02 24.47 14.74
CA GLU A 258 4.29 25.58 13.83
C GLU A 258 5.67 26.20 14.09
N PRO A 259 6.37 26.70 13.06
CA PRO A 259 7.61 27.45 13.25
C PRO A 259 7.46 28.60 14.24
N GLY A 260 8.45 28.76 15.11
CA GLY A 260 8.48 29.77 16.18
C GLY A 260 7.95 29.28 17.53
N GLN A 261 7.20 28.16 17.56
CA GLN A 261 6.78 27.54 18.82
C GLN A 261 7.97 26.93 19.57
N VAL A 262 7.90 26.90 20.90
CA VAL A 262 8.94 26.32 21.77
C VAL A 262 8.46 25.02 22.36
N VAL A 263 9.23 23.95 22.17
CA VAL A 263 8.95 22.63 22.72
C VAL A 263 9.98 22.26 23.78
N LEU A 264 9.51 21.59 24.83
CA LEU A 264 10.34 21.02 25.89
C LEU A 264 10.73 19.59 25.50
N VAL A 265 12.02 19.29 25.48
CA VAL A 265 12.55 17.95 25.20
C VAL A 265 13.28 17.45 26.44
N ARG A 266 12.79 16.40 27.09
CA ARG A 266 13.38 15.84 28.30
C ARG A 266 14.50 14.85 27.97
N PRO A 267 15.38 14.50 28.91
CA PRO A 267 16.32 13.40 28.73
C PRO A 267 15.57 12.11 28.38
N GLY A 268 16.01 11.41 27.34
CA GLY A 268 15.37 10.23 26.76
C GLY A 268 14.29 10.53 25.70
N ASP A 269 13.79 11.76 25.62
CA ASP A 269 12.80 12.13 24.61
C ASP A 269 13.47 12.27 23.24
N ARG A 270 12.69 11.96 22.20
CA ARG A 270 13.04 12.28 20.83
C ARG A 270 12.63 13.72 20.50
N VAL A 271 13.47 14.42 19.77
CA VAL A 271 13.18 15.78 19.28
C VAL A 271 12.01 15.71 18.27
N PRO A 272 10.89 16.42 18.51
CA PRO A 272 9.67 16.25 17.70
C PRO A 272 9.71 16.98 16.35
N ALA A 273 10.50 18.05 16.22
CA ALA A 273 10.61 18.83 14.99
C ALA A 273 12.02 19.42 14.84
N ASP A 274 12.40 19.75 13.61
CA ASP A 274 13.64 20.48 13.36
C ASP A 274 13.57 21.85 14.03
N GLY A 275 14.65 22.24 14.70
CA GLY A 275 14.64 23.41 15.54
C GLY A 275 16.02 23.93 15.91
N GLU A 276 16.03 24.92 16.78
CA GLU A 276 17.23 25.53 17.37
C GLU A 276 17.07 25.53 18.89
N ILE A 277 18.13 25.17 19.61
CA ILE A 277 18.12 25.19 21.07
C ILE A 277 18.06 26.64 21.53
N VAL A 278 17.05 26.99 22.33
CA VAL A 278 16.95 28.31 22.97
C VAL A 278 17.46 28.29 24.41
N GLU A 279 17.40 27.14 25.07
CA GLU A 279 17.87 26.97 26.44
C GLU A 279 18.27 25.52 26.72
N GLY A 280 19.30 25.34 27.56
CA GLY A 280 19.85 24.04 27.94
C GLY A 280 21.08 23.64 27.12
N VAL A 281 21.86 22.71 27.67
CA VAL A 281 23.03 22.10 27.01
C VAL A 281 22.95 20.60 27.26
N SER A 282 22.96 19.79 26.20
CA SER A 282 22.92 18.32 26.34
C SER A 282 23.57 17.61 25.15
N GLY A 283 24.05 16.39 25.38
CA GLY A 283 24.34 15.45 24.30
C GLY A 283 23.07 15.07 23.51
N LEU A 284 23.09 15.26 22.20
CA LEU A 284 22.10 14.70 21.27
C LEU A 284 22.69 13.53 20.50
N ASP A 285 21.99 12.40 20.53
CA ASP A 285 22.23 11.28 19.63
C ASP A 285 21.50 11.54 18.30
N GLU A 286 22.28 11.77 17.25
CA GLU A 286 21.80 12.02 15.89
C GLU A 286 21.91 10.78 14.99
N SER A 287 22.25 9.61 15.55
CA SER A 287 22.38 8.36 14.80
C SER A 287 21.16 8.01 13.92
N PRO A 288 19.91 8.34 14.28
CA PRO A 288 18.76 8.12 13.39
C PRO A 288 18.78 8.89 12.08
N VAL A 289 19.52 10.02 12.02
CA VAL A 289 19.54 10.93 10.87
C VAL A 289 20.90 10.90 10.18
N THR A 290 21.99 10.96 10.95
CA THR A 290 23.36 11.07 10.42
C THR A 290 24.07 9.72 10.34
N GLY A 291 23.61 8.71 11.08
CA GLY A 291 24.30 7.42 11.23
C GLY A 291 25.51 7.46 12.17
N GLU A 292 25.85 8.60 12.76
CA GLU A 292 26.96 8.72 13.71
C GLU A 292 26.50 8.32 15.12
N SER A 293 27.16 7.33 15.72
CA SER A 293 26.74 6.75 17.03
C SER A 293 27.23 7.52 18.26
N VAL A 294 28.06 8.55 18.10
CA VAL A 294 28.60 9.34 19.22
C VAL A 294 27.71 10.56 19.44
N PRO A 295 27.07 10.72 20.62
CA PRO A 295 26.27 11.90 20.92
C PRO A 295 27.09 13.19 20.82
N LYS A 296 26.54 14.20 20.15
CA LYS A 296 27.15 15.53 20.04
C LYS A 296 26.59 16.44 21.11
N SER A 297 27.45 17.01 21.94
CA SER A 297 27.06 18.03 22.90
C SER A 297 26.66 19.30 22.17
N LYS A 298 25.44 19.80 22.41
CA LYS A 298 24.91 21.02 21.80
C LYS A 298 24.31 21.95 22.85
N GLY A 299 24.38 23.26 22.58
CA GLY A 299 23.86 24.32 23.43
C GLY A 299 23.02 25.36 22.67
N PRO A 300 22.66 26.47 23.33
CA PRO A 300 21.79 27.49 22.75
C PRO A 300 22.38 28.08 21.46
N GLY A 301 21.54 28.24 20.43
CA GLY A 301 21.94 28.71 19.11
C GLY A 301 22.25 27.59 18.10
N GLU A 302 22.41 26.34 18.56
CA GLU A 302 22.75 25.23 17.69
C GLU A 302 21.50 24.52 17.13
N PRO A 303 21.56 24.04 15.87
CA PRO A 303 20.43 23.35 15.24
C PRO A 303 20.27 21.93 15.79
N VAL A 304 19.03 21.47 15.86
CA VAL A 304 18.66 20.10 16.23
C VAL A 304 17.75 19.49 15.18
N PHE A 305 17.92 18.20 14.93
CA PHE A 305 17.12 17.46 13.94
C PHE A 305 15.97 16.71 14.60
N ALA A 306 14.84 16.67 13.91
CA ALA A 306 13.72 15.80 14.28
C ALA A 306 14.18 14.33 14.32
N GLY A 307 13.76 13.60 15.36
CA GLY A 307 14.09 12.18 15.56
C GLY A 307 15.37 11.92 16.37
N SER A 308 16.24 12.92 16.55
CA SER A 308 17.40 12.82 17.46
C SER A 308 16.94 12.56 18.89
N ILE A 309 17.75 11.83 19.68
CA ILE A 309 17.44 11.48 21.06
C ILE A 309 18.24 12.39 21.99
N ASN A 310 17.54 13.06 22.89
CA ASN A 310 18.18 13.90 23.91
C ASN A 310 18.69 13.02 25.06
N ALA A 311 19.93 13.21 25.52
CA ALA A 311 20.57 12.26 26.44
C ALA A 311 20.53 12.69 27.92
N GLU A 312 20.93 13.91 28.26
CA GLU A 312 21.39 14.25 29.63
C GLU A 312 20.53 15.31 30.32
N ALA A 313 20.19 16.40 29.63
CA ALA A 313 19.57 17.58 30.21
C ALA A 313 18.32 17.98 29.44
N THR A 314 17.41 18.70 30.10
CA THR A 314 16.21 19.20 29.41
C THR A 314 16.58 20.33 28.47
N LEU A 315 16.06 20.29 27.25
CA LEU A 315 16.26 21.31 26.23
C LEU A 315 14.95 22.03 25.94
N ARG A 316 15.03 23.34 25.74
CA ARG A 316 13.98 24.10 25.07
C ARG A 316 14.40 24.32 23.64
N VAL A 317 13.59 23.84 22.71
CA VAL A 317 13.87 23.90 21.28
C VAL A 317 12.80 24.75 20.61
N ARG A 318 13.23 25.79 19.90
CA ARG A 318 12.34 26.56 19.04
C ARG A 318 12.22 25.85 17.69
N VAL A 319 11.00 25.52 17.31
CA VAL A 319 10.68 24.89 16.02
C VAL A 319 11.06 25.85 14.89
N THR A 320 11.86 25.38 13.93
CA THR A 320 12.27 26.19 12.76
C THR A 320 11.56 25.76 11.49
N LYS A 321 11.11 24.50 11.40
CA LYS A 321 10.36 23.96 10.26
C LYS A 321 9.04 23.34 10.69
N ALA A 322 8.05 23.41 9.81
CA ALA A 322 6.79 22.71 10.00
C ALA A 322 6.99 21.18 9.92
N ALA A 323 6.10 20.42 10.54
CA ALA A 323 6.18 18.96 10.59
C ALA A 323 6.33 18.30 9.20
N SER A 324 5.69 18.87 8.17
CA SER A 324 5.75 18.40 6.79
C SER A 324 7.08 18.64 6.07
N ASP A 325 7.98 19.44 6.65
CA ASP A 325 9.26 19.86 6.05
C ASP A 325 10.47 19.55 6.96
N ASN A 326 10.27 18.71 7.96
CA ASN A 326 11.35 18.21 8.81
C ASN A 326 12.37 17.39 8.01
N THR A 327 13.59 17.28 8.55
CA THR A 327 14.70 16.56 7.89
C THR A 327 14.36 15.09 7.60
N ILE A 328 13.78 14.37 8.58
CA ILE A 328 13.28 13.00 8.36
C ILE A 328 12.22 12.96 7.25
N ALA A 329 11.27 13.91 7.23
CA ALA A 329 10.23 13.97 6.20
C ALA A 329 10.80 14.21 4.79
N ARG A 330 11.86 15.03 4.69
CA ARG A 330 12.60 15.21 3.43
C ARG A 330 13.37 13.96 3.01
N ILE A 331 14.03 13.27 3.94
CA ILE A 331 14.70 11.99 3.65
C ILE A 331 13.68 10.97 3.15
N ILE A 332 12.53 10.84 3.82
CA ILE A 332 11.43 9.97 3.40
C ILE A 332 11.00 10.34 1.97
N ARG A 333 10.68 11.61 1.70
CA ARG A 333 10.30 12.06 0.35
C ARG A 333 11.37 11.77 -0.71
N LEU A 334 12.65 11.99 -0.40
CA LEU A 334 13.75 11.74 -1.33
C LEU A 334 13.92 10.25 -1.62
N VAL A 335 13.78 9.39 -0.60
CA VAL A 335 13.77 7.92 -0.77
C VAL A 335 12.55 7.49 -1.58
N GLU A 336 11.37 8.03 -1.27
CA GLU A 336 10.13 7.77 -2.00
C GLU A 336 10.25 8.18 -3.47
N GLU A 337 10.74 9.38 -3.77
CA GLU A 337 10.97 9.88 -5.13
C GLU A 337 12.01 9.04 -5.88
N ALA A 338 13.07 8.58 -5.19
CA ALA A 338 14.10 7.73 -5.76
C ALA A 338 13.60 6.30 -6.06
N GLU A 339 12.71 5.75 -5.23
CA GLU A 339 12.06 4.46 -5.48
C GLU A 339 10.95 4.56 -6.55
N GLU A 340 10.25 5.70 -6.61
CA GLU A 340 9.20 5.97 -7.58
C GLU A 340 9.75 6.21 -9.00
N ALA A 341 11.06 6.40 -9.14
CA ALA A 341 11.79 6.40 -10.40
C ALA A 341 11.84 4.98 -11.04
N ARG A 342 10.65 4.42 -11.30
CA ARG A 342 10.30 3.26 -12.14
C ARG A 342 11.27 2.10 -12.07
N ALA A 343 10.89 1.04 -11.34
CA ALA A 343 11.49 -0.28 -11.51
C ALA A 343 11.39 -0.72 -13.00
N PRO A 344 12.51 -0.92 -13.71
CA PRO A 344 12.52 -1.29 -15.14
C PRO A 344 11.74 -2.58 -15.45
N THR A 345 11.66 -3.49 -14.48
CA THR A 345 11.03 -4.81 -14.54
C THR A 345 9.52 -4.74 -14.74
N GLU A 346 8.87 -3.71 -14.21
CA GLU A 346 7.41 -3.55 -14.28
C GLU A 346 6.91 -3.24 -15.70
N ARG A 347 7.69 -2.49 -16.48
CA ARG A 347 7.38 -2.18 -17.88
C ARG A 347 7.46 -3.41 -18.79
N PHE A 348 8.19 -4.45 -18.39
CA PHE A 348 8.35 -5.68 -19.18
C PHE A 348 7.06 -6.51 -19.15
N ILE A 349 6.46 -6.61 -17.98
CA ILE A 349 5.32 -7.47 -17.71
C ILE A 349 4.03 -6.95 -18.38
N ASP A 350 3.69 -5.66 -18.22
CA ASP A 350 2.52 -5.06 -18.91
C ASP A 350 2.67 -5.05 -20.44
N ARG A 351 3.91 -5.12 -20.92
CA ARG A 351 4.22 -5.26 -22.34
C ARG A 351 4.08 -6.71 -22.80
N PHE A 352 4.49 -7.66 -21.97
CA PHE A 352 4.33 -9.09 -22.21
C PHE A 352 2.85 -9.44 -22.34
N SER A 353 2.00 -9.06 -21.38
CA SER A 353 0.57 -9.36 -21.40
C SER A 353 -0.15 -8.79 -22.64
N ARG A 354 0.23 -7.58 -23.07
CA ARG A 354 -0.31 -6.92 -24.27
C ARG A 354 -0.06 -7.67 -25.57
N TRP A 355 1.00 -8.49 -25.63
CA TRP A 355 1.31 -9.30 -26.80
C TRP A 355 0.90 -10.76 -26.62
N TYR A 356 1.11 -11.31 -25.43
CA TYR A 356 0.85 -12.71 -25.12
C TYR A 356 -0.64 -13.07 -25.19
N MET A 357 -1.50 -12.23 -24.62
CA MET A 357 -2.94 -12.47 -24.65
C MET A 357 -3.53 -12.50 -26.06
N PRO A 358 -3.35 -11.47 -26.93
CA PRO A 358 -3.88 -11.54 -28.28
C PRO A 358 -3.24 -12.67 -29.10
N ALA A 359 -1.97 -12.99 -28.88
CA ALA A 359 -1.32 -14.12 -29.56
C ALA A 359 -1.98 -15.47 -29.21
N ILE A 360 -2.26 -15.73 -27.93
CA ILE A 360 -2.93 -16.97 -27.51
C ILE A 360 -4.39 -17.01 -27.95
N VAL A 361 -5.12 -15.92 -27.84
CA VAL A 361 -6.51 -15.87 -28.29
C VAL A 361 -6.60 -16.08 -29.80
N ALA A 362 -5.69 -15.47 -30.58
CA ALA A 362 -5.60 -15.70 -32.02
C ALA A 362 -5.22 -17.15 -32.36
N LEU A 363 -4.27 -17.74 -31.63
CA LEU A 363 -3.90 -19.15 -31.80
C LEU A 363 -5.07 -20.08 -31.47
N ALA A 364 -5.78 -19.84 -30.37
CA ALA A 364 -6.97 -20.61 -30.00
C ALA A 364 -8.07 -20.49 -31.07
N ALA A 365 -8.32 -19.29 -31.58
CA ALA A 365 -9.26 -19.08 -32.68
C ALA A 365 -8.81 -19.81 -33.96
N LEU A 366 -7.52 -19.83 -34.27
CA LEU A 366 -6.97 -20.58 -35.40
C LEU A 366 -7.20 -22.09 -35.23
N VAL A 367 -6.96 -22.63 -34.03
CA VAL A 367 -7.21 -24.05 -33.72
C VAL A 367 -8.69 -24.41 -33.84
N VAL A 368 -9.61 -23.48 -33.55
CA VAL A 368 -11.05 -23.70 -33.77
C VAL A 368 -11.41 -23.73 -35.26
N LEU A 369 -10.66 -23.00 -36.09
CA LEU A 369 -10.94 -22.88 -37.53
C LEU A 369 -10.34 -24.01 -38.38
N VAL A 370 -9.28 -24.68 -37.90
CA VAL A 370 -8.55 -25.74 -38.62
C VAL A 370 -9.01 -27.11 -38.17
#